data_AF-A0AAD4MIC5-F1
#
_entry.id   AF-A0AAD4MIC5-F1
#
_cell.length_a   1.000
_cell.length_b   1.000
_cell.length_c   1.000
_cell.angle_alpha   90.00
_cell.angle_beta   90.00
_cell.angle_gamma   90.00
#
_symmetry.space_group_name_H-M   'P 1'
#
loop_
_entity.id
_entity.type
_entity.pdbx_description
1 polymer ?
#
loop_
_entity_poly.entity_id
_entity_poly.type
_entity_poly.pdbx_seq_one_letter_code
_entity_poly.pdbx_strand_id
1 'polypeptide(L)'
;MVTVAEEMKRAGMTMPLLIGGATTSKVHTALKIAPAYDGPVVHVLDASRAGGVATTLVSDTIRDDYVAKVAGEYEAVRIARANKGQSELVPIAVARDNAFDADMSLNPASRGCPACTASPTGTSRTCASISTGRRSSAHGSWRATIPRS
;
A
#
# COMPACT_ATOMS: atom_id res chain seq x y z
N MET A 1 11.63 -4.73 -9.37
CA MET A 1 12.31 -5.17 -8.13
C MET A 1 12.98 -6.53 -8.30
N VAL A 2 12.32 -7.56 -8.86
CA VAL A 2 12.97 -8.87 -9.13
C VAL A 2 14.18 -8.74 -10.05
N THR A 3 14.06 -8.05 -11.19
CA THR A 3 15.18 -7.83 -12.13
C THR A 3 16.38 -7.16 -11.45
N VAL A 4 16.15 -6.21 -10.54
CA VAL A 4 17.24 -5.55 -9.80
C VAL A 4 17.95 -6.54 -8.88
N ALA A 5 17.21 -7.42 -8.20
CA ALA A 5 17.79 -8.46 -7.36
C ALA A 5 18.65 -9.45 -8.17
N GLU A 6 18.19 -9.83 -9.36
CA GLU A 6 18.94 -10.68 -10.29
C GLU A 6 20.22 -9.99 -10.78
N GLU A 7 20.16 -8.71 -11.14
CA GLU A 7 21.34 -7.94 -11.54
C GLU A 7 22.32 -7.73 -10.39
N MET A 8 21.84 -7.50 -9.17
CA MET A 8 22.69 -7.43 -7.98
C MET A 8 23.43 -8.75 -7.72
N LYS A 9 22.74 -9.89 -7.93
CA LYS A 9 23.37 -11.21 -7.88
C LYS A 9 24.41 -11.39 -8.98
N ARG A 10 24.09 -10.99 -10.22
CA ARG A 10 25.03 -11.04 -11.36
C ARG A 10 26.27 -10.19 -11.13
N ALA A 11 26.11 -9.02 -10.50
CA ALA A 11 27.19 -8.12 -10.13
C ALA A 11 27.97 -8.59 -8.88
N GLY A 12 27.59 -9.70 -8.24
CA GLY A 12 28.26 -10.22 -7.04
C GLY A 12 28.12 -9.32 -5.82
N MET A 13 27.05 -8.52 -5.74
CA MET A 13 26.82 -7.65 -4.60
C MET A 13 26.45 -8.49 -3.36
N THR A 14 26.95 -8.06 -2.21
CA THR A 14 26.70 -8.71 -0.90
C THR A 14 25.93 -7.82 0.08
N MET A 15 25.65 -6.57 -0.32
CA MET A 15 24.95 -5.58 0.52
C MET A 15 23.48 -5.96 0.72
N PRO A 16 22.87 -5.55 1.86
CA PRO A 16 21.45 -5.79 2.10
C PRO A 16 20.56 -5.03 1.12
N LEU A 17 19.52 -5.71 0.63
CA LEU A 17 18.50 -5.16 -0.25
C LEU A 17 17.22 -4.85 0.54
N LEU A 18 16.89 -3.56 0.65
CA LEU A 18 15.67 -3.08 1.30
C LEU A 18 14.57 -2.86 0.27
N ILE A 19 13.45 -3.56 0.42
CA ILE A 19 12.28 -3.45 -0.45
C ILE A 19 11.14 -2.79 0.31
N GLY A 20 10.60 -1.72 -0.26
CA GLY A 20 9.42 -1.04 0.29
C GLY A 20 8.56 -0.41 -0.81
N GLY A 21 7.41 0.12 -0.40
CA GLY A 21 6.46 0.81 -1.29
C GLY A 21 5.09 0.14 -1.35
N ALA A 22 4.10 0.89 -1.81
CA ALA A 22 2.68 0.50 -1.76
C ALA A 22 2.34 -0.82 -2.47
N THR A 23 3.06 -1.14 -3.54
CA THR A 23 2.82 -2.35 -4.35
C THR A 23 3.58 -3.57 -3.84
N THR A 24 4.49 -3.37 -2.88
CA THR A 24 5.35 -4.43 -2.35
C THR A 24 4.75 -4.99 -1.07
N SER A 25 4.74 -6.31 -0.95
CA SER A 25 4.27 -6.99 0.25
C SER A 25 5.30 -8.02 0.69
N LYS A 26 5.28 -8.36 1.99
CA LYS A 26 6.12 -9.42 2.56
C LYS A 26 6.01 -10.74 1.77
N VAL A 27 4.79 -11.07 1.33
CA VAL A 27 4.51 -12.28 0.53
C VAL A 27 5.17 -12.21 -0.84
N HIS A 28 5.05 -11.09 -1.56
CA HIS A 28 5.70 -10.92 -2.85
C HIS A 28 7.23 -11.00 -2.73
N THR A 29 7.80 -10.33 -1.72
CA THR A 29 9.24 -10.35 -1.46
C THR A 29 9.74 -11.76 -1.16
N ALA A 30 9.06 -12.50 -0.26
CA ALA A 30 9.46 -13.85 0.11
C ALA A 30 9.41 -14.84 -1.07
N LEU A 31 8.41 -14.74 -1.93
CA LEU A 31 8.18 -15.69 -3.04
C LEU A 31 8.99 -15.38 -4.30
N LYS A 32 9.19 -14.09 -4.63
CA LYS A 32 9.73 -13.68 -5.94
C LYS A 32 11.10 -13.00 -5.84
N ILE A 33 11.32 -12.15 -4.84
CA ILE A 33 12.53 -11.33 -4.76
C ILE A 33 13.64 -12.04 -3.98
N ALA A 34 13.32 -12.59 -2.80
CA ALA A 34 14.28 -13.30 -1.96
C ALA A 34 15.02 -14.47 -2.63
N PRO A 35 14.40 -15.32 -3.48
CA PRO A 35 15.15 -16.39 -4.17
C PRO A 35 16.04 -15.89 -5.32
N ALA A 36 15.88 -14.64 -5.77
CA ALA A 36 16.64 -14.09 -6.88
C ALA A 36 18.00 -13.48 -6.45
N TYR A 37 18.22 -13.29 -5.16
CA TYR A 37 19.42 -12.68 -4.59
C TYR A 37 19.95 -13.51 -3.42
N ASP A 38 21.27 -13.67 -3.34
CA ASP A 38 21.90 -14.50 -2.31
C ASP A 38 22.16 -13.73 -1.00
N GLY A 39 22.16 -12.39 -1.06
CA GLY A 39 22.32 -11.54 0.10
C GLY A 39 21.01 -11.29 0.88
N PRO A 40 21.08 -10.59 2.03
CA PRO A 40 19.92 -10.35 2.87
C PRO A 40 18.91 -9.42 2.17
N VAL A 41 17.68 -9.89 2.02
CA VAL A 41 16.54 -9.10 1.49
C VAL A 41 15.56 -8.84 2.62
N VAL A 42 15.18 -7.58 2.82
CA VAL A 42 14.23 -7.19 3.89
C VAL A 42 13.11 -6.33 3.33
N HIS A 43 11.87 -6.71 3.64
CA HIS A 43 10.68 -5.92 3.30
C HIS A 43 10.35 -4.96 4.45
N VAL A 44 10.20 -3.69 4.12
CA VAL A 44 9.84 -2.63 5.07
C VAL A 44 8.46 -2.08 4.72
N LEU A 45 7.61 -1.93 5.74
CA LEU A 45 6.23 -1.46 5.58
C LEU A 45 6.14 0.03 5.23
N ASP A 46 6.99 0.86 5.83
CA ASP A 46 6.99 2.31 5.68
C ASP A 46 8.41 2.91 5.77
N ALA A 47 8.56 4.15 5.33
CA ALA A 47 9.86 4.84 5.35
C ALA A 47 10.35 5.15 6.77
N SER A 48 9.45 5.33 7.73
CA SER A 48 9.81 5.64 9.12
C SER A 48 10.51 4.46 9.80
N ARG A 49 10.19 3.21 9.44
CA ARG A 49 10.86 2.01 9.96
C ARG A 49 12.14 1.67 9.24
N ALA A 50 12.34 2.15 8.01
CA ALA A 50 13.51 1.81 7.19
C ALA A 50 14.83 2.22 7.88
N GLY A 51 14.86 3.37 8.56
CA GLY A 51 16.04 3.83 9.29
C GLY A 51 16.43 2.88 10.43
N GLY A 52 15.45 2.40 11.21
CA GLY A 52 15.72 1.44 12.30
C GLY A 52 16.24 0.10 11.78
N VAL A 53 15.67 -0.40 10.68
CA VAL A 53 16.13 -1.64 10.04
C VAL A 53 17.54 -1.49 9.48
N ALA A 54 17.86 -0.36 8.85
CA ALA A 54 19.20 -0.10 8.33
C ALA A 54 20.25 -0.08 9.46
N THR A 55 19.95 0.54 10.60
CA THR A 55 20.84 0.54 11.78
C THR A 55 21.10 -0.88 12.29
N THR A 56 20.08 -1.73 12.35
CA THR A 56 20.23 -3.13 12.75
C THR A 56 21.10 -3.92 11.77
N LEU A 57 20.98 -3.67 10.47
CA LEU A 57 21.74 -4.37 9.42
C LEU A 57 23.22 -3.96 9.37
N VAL A 58 23.56 -2.77 9.86
CA VAL A 58 24.95 -2.28 9.94
C VAL A 58 25.63 -2.73 11.24
N SER A 59 24.87 -3.14 12.26
CA SER A 59 25.41 -3.56 13.55
C SER A 59 25.99 -4.99 13.48
N ASP A 60 27.27 -5.14 13.77
CA ASP A 60 27.97 -6.44 13.71
C ASP A 60 27.42 -7.49 14.69
N THR A 61 26.82 -7.07 15.81
CA THR A 61 26.30 -7.97 16.84
C THR A 61 24.87 -8.43 16.60
N ILE A 62 24.05 -7.62 15.92
CA ILE A 62 22.60 -7.87 15.78
C ILE A 62 22.26 -8.31 14.35
N ARG A 63 23.10 -7.99 13.37
CA ARG A 63 22.86 -8.28 11.95
C ARG A 63 22.55 -9.74 11.70
N ASP A 64 23.39 -10.67 12.15
CA ASP A 64 23.28 -12.08 11.77
C ASP A 64 22.02 -12.72 12.35
N ASP A 65 21.70 -12.44 13.62
CA ASP A 65 20.46 -12.87 14.27
C ASP A 65 19.22 -12.32 13.55
N TYR A 66 19.26 -11.04 13.15
CA TYR A 66 18.16 -10.41 12.44
C TYR A 66 17.95 -11.02 11.05
N VAL A 67 19.03 -11.27 10.30
CA VAL A 67 18.97 -11.89 8.98
C VAL A 67 18.43 -13.31 9.07
N ALA A 68 18.89 -14.10 10.05
CA ALA A 68 18.39 -15.45 10.29
C ALA A 68 16.89 -15.45 10.62
N LYS A 69 16.45 -14.51 11.46
CA LYS A 69 15.03 -14.33 11.78
C LYS A 69 14.19 -14.00 10.54
N VAL A 70 14.63 -13.04 9.71
CA VAL A 70 13.91 -12.66 8.48
C VAL A 70 13.84 -13.83 7.50
N ALA A 71 14.93 -14.60 7.35
CA ALA A 71 14.95 -15.79 6.51
C ALA A 71 13.92 -16.84 6.98
N GLY A 72 13.85 -17.10 8.28
CA GLY A 72 12.84 -18.00 8.87
C GLY A 72 11.40 -17.50 8.66
N GLU A 73 11.18 -16.19 8.79
CA GLU A 73 9.86 -15.59 8.53
C GLU A 73 9.45 -15.74 7.06
N TYR A 74 10.39 -15.64 6.11
CA TYR A 74 10.10 -15.83 4.69
C TYR A 74 9.81 -17.28 4.34
N GLU A 75 10.51 -18.22 4.96
CA GLU A 75 10.22 -19.64 4.79
C GLU A 75 8.83 -20.01 5.32
N ALA A 76 8.47 -19.52 6.50
CA ALA A 76 7.12 -19.71 7.04
C ALA A 76 6.04 -19.14 6.09
N VAL A 77 6.29 -17.98 5.47
CA VAL A 77 5.36 -17.39 4.48
C VAL A 77 5.26 -18.25 3.21
N ARG A 78 6.36 -18.83 2.74
CA ARG A 78 6.38 -19.73 1.57
C ARG A 78 5.53 -20.98 1.84
N ILE A 79 5.75 -21.63 2.98
CA ILE A 79 4.99 -22.81 3.41
C ILE A 79 3.50 -22.47 3.55
N ALA A 80 3.19 -21.38 4.26
CA ALA A 80 1.81 -20.95 4.46
C ALA A 80 1.09 -20.65 3.14
N ARG A 81 1.80 -20.12 2.13
CA ARG A 81 1.20 -19.86 0.82
C ARG A 81 1.10 -21.10 -0.07
N ALA A 82 2.03 -22.04 0.03
CA ALA A 82 1.95 -23.34 -0.62
C ALA A 82 0.74 -24.15 -0.12
N ASN A 83 0.44 -24.06 1.18
CA ASN A 83 -0.72 -24.74 1.79
C ASN A 83 -2.07 -24.07 1.50
N LYS A 84 -2.07 -22.82 1.01
CA LYS A 84 -3.29 -22.12 0.60
C LYS A 84 -3.64 -22.55 -0.83
N GLY A 85 -4.65 -23.41 -0.96
CA GLY A 85 -5.19 -23.84 -2.24
C GLY A 85 -5.57 -22.67 -3.17
N GLN A 86 -5.47 -22.91 -4.47
CA GLN A 86 -5.98 -21.97 -5.47
C GLN A 86 -7.52 -21.95 -5.40
N SER A 87 -8.13 -20.77 -5.54
CA SER A 87 -9.57 -20.67 -5.71
C SER A 87 -9.97 -21.36 -7.01
N GLU A 88 -11.16 -21.96 -7.04
CA GLU A 88 -11.71 -22.53 -8.26
C GLU A 88 -11.82 -21.45 -9.34
N LEU A 89 -11.19 -21.70 -10.50
CA LEU A 89 -11.14 -20.77 -11.62
C LEU A 89 -12.23 -21.13 -12.62
N VAL A 90 -12.98 -20.12 -13.05
CA VAL A 90 -14.06 -20.26 -14.03
C VAL A 90 -13.56 -19.83 -15.41
N PRO A 91 -13.97 -20.49 -16.52
CA PRO A 91 -13.63 -20.06 -17.87
C PRO A 91 -14.07 -18.62 -18.16
N ILE A 92 -13.31 -17.90 -18.99
CA ILE A 92 -13.59 -16.49 -19.32
C ILE A 92 -14.99 -16.27 -19.91
N ALA A 93 -15.55 -17.24 -20.63
CA ALA A 93 -16.90 -17.17 -21.17
C ALA A 93 -17.95 -17.04 -20.06
N VAL A 94 -17.93 -17.97 -19.10
CA VAL A 94 -18.87 -17.99 -17.96
C VAL A 94 -18.69 -16.76 -17.06
N ALA A 95 -17.46 -16.28 -16.89
CA ALA A 95 -17.20 -15.04 -16.13
C ALA A 95 -17.80 -13.79 -16.80
N ARG A 96 -17.83 -13.75 -18.14
CA ARG A 96 -18.47 -12.66 -18.90
C ARG A 96 -19.99 -12.75 -18.87
N ASP A 97 -20.53 -13.96 -18.91
CA ASP A 97 -21.98 -14.18 -18.80
C ASP A 97 -22.49 -13.78 -17.41
N ASN A 98 -21.69 -13.98 -16.36
CA ASN A 98 -21.98 -13.54 -14.99
C ASN A 98 -21.61 -12.06 -14.74
N ALA A 99 -21.58 -11.21 -15.76
CA ALA A 99 -21.31 -9.79 -15.59
C ALA A 99 -22.38 -9.12 -14.70
N PHE A 100 -21.97 -8.12 -13.94
CA PHE A 100 -22.90 -7.31 -13.14
C PHE A 100 -23.82 -6.51 -14.06
N ASP A 101 -25.13 -6.71 -13.95
CA ASP A 101 -26.14 -5.91 -14.65
C ASP A 101 -26.26 -4.53 -13.99
N ALA A 102 -25.60 -3.55 -14.58
CA ALA A 102 -25.56 -2.18 -14.07
C ALA A 102 -26.72 -1.38 -14.66
N ASP A 103 -27.71 -1.07 -13.82
CA ASP A 103 -28.69 -0.03 -14.14
C ASP A 103 -28.02 1.34 -14.17
N MET A 104 -27.73 1.82 -15.39
CA MET A 104 -27.03 3.08 -15.64
C MET A 104 -27.87 4.33 -15.31
N SER A 105 -29.16 4.17 -15.00
CA SER A 105 -30.02 5.26 -14.56
C SER A 105 -29.86 5.58 -13.06
N LEU A 106 -29.31 4.63 -12.28
CA LEU A 106 -29.04 4.81 -10.86
C LEU A 106 -27.77 5.65 -10.70
N ASN A 107 -27.95 6.96 -10.54
CA ASN A 107 -26.89 7.83 -10.08
C ASN A 107 -26.51 7.42 -8.64
N PRO A 108 -25.28 6.96 -8.38
CA PRO A 108 -24.88 6.61 -7.02
C PRO A 108 -25.06 7.86 -6.15
N ALA A 109 -25.85 7.73 -5.08
CA ALA A 109 -26.03 8.82 -4.13
C ALA A 109 -24.63 9.36 -3.76
N SER A 110 -24.43 10.68 -3.90
CA SER A 110 -23.18 11.30 -3.47
C SER A 110 -22.92 10.83 -2.04
N ARG A 111 -21.82 10.12 -1.80
CA ARG A 111 -21.49 9.62 -0.47
C ARG A 111 -21.48 10.83 0.45
N GLY A 112 -22.54 11.00 1.22
CA GLY A 112 -22.67 12.12 2.13
C GLY A 112 -21.45 12.09 3.04
N CYS A 113 -20.69 13.17 3.06
CA CYS A 113 -19.71 13.35 4.11
C CYS A 113 -20.48 13.26 5.43
N PRO A 114 -20.09 12.42 6.41
CA PRO A 114 -20.83 12.27 7.66
C PRO A 114 -20.98 13.57 8.47
N ALA A 115 -20.28 14.64 8.07
CA ALA A 115 -20.41 15.98 8.62
C ALA A 115 -21.53 16.85 7.99
N CYS A 116 -22.22 16.36 6.95
CA CYS A 116 -23.29 17.09 6.28
C CYS A 116 -24.63 16.42 6.54
N THR A 117 -25.15 16.56 7.77
CA THR A 117 -26.58 16.40 8.02
C THR A 117 -27.31 17.49 7.24
N ALA A 118 -28.07 17.11 6.22
CA ALA A 118 -28.89 18.04 5.46
C ALA A 118 -29.92 18.70 6.38
N SER A 119 -29.84 20.02 6.55
CA SER A 119 -30.93 20.81 7.11
C SER A 119 -32.09 20.83 6.10
N PRO A 120 -33.37 20.72 6.51
CA PRO A 120 -34.50 20.53 5.61
C PRO A 120 -34.89 21.78 4.81
N THR A 121 -34.18 22.89 4.96
CA THR A 121 -34.43 24.12 4.21
C THR A 121 -33.27 24.38 3.25
N GLY A 122 -33.54 24.19 1.96
CA GLY A 122 -32.58 24.39 0.89
C GLY A 122 -32.17 25.86 0.76
N THR A 123 -31.18 26.31 1.53
CA THR A 123 -30.31 27.42 1.14
C THR A 123 -29.04 27.41 2.01
N SER A 124 -27.88 27.41 1.36
CA SER A 124 -26.52 27.44 1.92
C SER A 124 -25.97 26.13 2.52
N ARG A 125 -24.94 25.59 1.86
CA ARG A 125 -24.01 24.60 2.44
C ARG A 125 -22.93 25.35 3.19
N THR A 126 -23.13 25.62 4.47
CA THR A 126 -22.04 25.98 5.37
C THR A 126 -21.34 24.70 5.81
N CYS A 127 -20.09 24.55 5.38
CA CYS A 127 -19.22 23.50 5.86
C CYS A 127 -18.86 23.83 7.32
N ALA A 128 -19.43 23.10 8.28
CA ALA A 128 -19.03 23.22 9.67
C ALA A 128 -17.58 22.73 9.80
N SER A 129 -16.65 23.66 9.99
CA SER A 129 -15.26 23.35 10.32
C SER A 129 -15.26 22.52 11.61
N ILE A 130 -14.83 21.26 11.52
CA ILE A 130 -14.55 20.43 12.70
C ILE A 130 -13.45 21.14 13.48
N SER A 131 -13.83 21.78 14.57
CA SER A 131 -12.92 22.42 15.53
C SER A 131 -12.14 21.33 16.26
N THR A 132 -11.05 20.87 15.66
CA THR A 132 -9.91 20.40 16.45
C THR A 132 -9.10 21.64 16.82
N GLY A 133 -8.92 21.86 18.11
CA GLY A 133 -8.33 23.06 18.68
C GLY A 133 -6.94 23.34 18.12
N ARG A 134 -6.86 24.22 17.13
CA ARG A 134 -5.71 25.09 16.90
C ARG A 134 -6.19 26.37 16.23
N ARG A 135 -6.40 27.39 17.07
CA ARG A 135 -6.70 28.75 16.63
C ARG A 135 -5.46 29.27 15.90
N SER A 136 -5.44 29.25 14.57
CA SER A 136 -4.53 30.09 13.78
C SER A 136 -5.32 30.91 12.78
N SER A 137 -5.44 32.19 13.09
CA SER A 137 -5.85 33.25 12.19
C SER A 137 -4.95 33.30 10.97
N ALA A 138 -5.51 33.21 9.76
CA ALA A 138 -4.95 33.89 8.59
C ALA A 138 -6.01 33.97 7.48
N HIS A 139 -6.23 35.19 7.02
CA HIS A 139 -7.07 35.58 5.90
C HIS A 139 -6.66 34.92 4.57
N GLY A 140 -7.64 34.70 3.68
CA GLY A 140 -7.37 34.33 2.30
C GLY A 140 -8.63 34.03 1.50
N SER A 141 -9.35 35.07 1.08
CA SER A 141 -10.43 34.98 0.11
C SER A 141 -9.92 34.57 -1.27
N TRP A 142 -10.36 33.43 -1.81
CA TRP A 142 -10.26 33.13 -3.23
C TRP A 142 -11.67 32.99 -3.81
N ARG A 143 -12.19 34.11 -4.31
CA ARG A 143 -13.34 34.14 -5.23
C ARG A 143 -12.80 33.86 -6.64
N ALA A 144 -13.17 32.73 -7.23
CA ALA A 144 -13.14 32.57 -8.68
C ALA A 144 -14.53 32.92 -9.22
N THR A 145 -14.68 34.16 -9.68
CA THR A 145 -15.84 34.62 -10.45
C THR A 145 -15.61 34.22 -11.90
N ILE A 146 -16.47 33.36 -12.47
CA ILE A 146 -16.50 33.12 -13.93
C ILE A 146 -17.78 33.77 -14.47
N PRO A 147 -17.70 34.84 -15.28
CA PRO A 147 -18.86 35.41 -15.94
C PRO A 147 -19.23 34.55 -17.15
N ARG A 148 -20.52 34.24 -17.32
CA ARG A 148 -21.08 33.78 -18.59
C ARG A 148 -21.90 34.91 -19.21
N SER A 149 -21.49 35.33 -20.40
CA SER A 149 -22.32 35.95 -21.44
C SER A 149 -23.07 34.88 -22.21
#